data_AF-A0A1Z5KB28-F1
#
_entry.id   AF-A0A1Z5KB28-F1
#
_cell.length_a   1.000
_cell.length_b   1.000
_cell.length_c   1.000
_cell.angle_alpha   90.00
_cell.angle_beta   90.00
_cell.angle_gamma   90.00
#
_symmetry.space_group_name_H-M   'P 1'
#
loop_
_entity.id
_entity.type
_entity.pdbx_description
1 polymer ?
#
loop_
_entity_poly.entity_id
_entity_poly.type
_entity_poly.pdbx_seq_one_letter_code
_entity_poly.pdbx_strand_id
1 'polypeptide(L)'
;MGTEDVQFRYTAAIALNNVGASLLARRCYDEALEAFTDATAIMHDASMCDPHLSLEAINGTLEKSYHELSHCKPETKNNGFVRFRVITENDFADTLKTGFNESDDSEASSQLSLNVIRIELSETTIREGMAYFRGTERSILLNNLAASYICVATTSALSHVAERYLALAYQMLQLACSNLESVCQYSCINGQKDELRTRILPFTLLILQALDRLAPALRIPYDAFEHYTTVFLDVLEEFLEVDDMYSSCLRSTAAAA
;
A
#
# COMPACT_ATOMS: atom_id res chain seq x y z
N MET A 1 18.55 3.04 22.18
CA MET A 1 17.92 1.86 21.56
C MET A 1 19.02 1.00 20.95
N GLY A 2 19.05 -0.32 21.20
CA GLY A 2 20.02 -1.22 20.57
C GLY A 2 19.63 -1.48 19.11
N THR A 3 20.60 -1.72 18.23
CA THR A 3 20.34 -2.08 16.82
C THR A 3 19.46 -3.32 16.69
N GLU A 4 19.56 -4.26 17.63
CA GLU A 4 18.73 -5.47 17.68
C GLU A 4 17.25 -5.19 17.96
N ASP A 5 16.93 -4.16 18.75
CA ASP A 5 15.55 -3.76 19.08
C ASP A 5 14.83 -3.16 17.84
N VAL A 6 15.52 -2.27 17.11
CA VAL A 6 15.00 -1.69 15.86
C VAL A 6 14.75 -2.80 14.84
N GLN A 7 15.70 -3.75 14.72
CA GLN A 7 15.62 -4.86 13.78
C GLN A 7 14.44 -5.77 14.10
N PHE A 8 14.23 -6.08 15.37
CA PHE A 8 13.09 -6.88 15.80
C PHE A 8 11.77 -6.19 15.46
N ARG A 9 11.63 -4.90 15.76
CA ARG A 9 10.42 -4.12 15.43
C ARG A 9 10.12 -4.08 13.94
N TYR A 10 11.14 -3.83 13.12
CA TYR A 10 11.03 -3.83 11.66
C TYR A 10 10.53 -5.19 11.16
N THR A 11 11.16 -6.27 11.62
CA THR A 11 10.80 -7.64 11.25
C THR A 11 9.38 -7.98 11.70
N ALA A 12 9.00 -7.57 12.92
CA ALA A 12 7.66 -7.78 13.47
C ALA A 12 6.58 -7.04 12.65
N ALA A 13 6.82 -5.78 12.30
CA ALA A 13 5.90 -5.00 11.48
C ALA A 13 5.67 -5.65 10.10
N ILE A 14 6.73 -6.15 9.45
CA ILE A 14 6.61 -6.86 8.17
C ILE A 14 5.89 -8.20 8.33
N ALA A 15 6.18 -8.95 9.39
CA ALA A 15 5.49 -10.20 9.68
C ALA A 15 3.98 -9.96 9.85
N LEU A 16 3.58 -8.95 10.63
CA LEU A 16 2.18 -8.57 10.82
C LEU A 16 1.53 -8.11 9.51
N ASN A 17 2.22 -7.32 8.68
CA ASN A 17 1.73 -6.95 7.34
C ASN A 17 1.45 -8.20 6.50
N ASN A 18 2.34 -9.18 6.49
CA ASN A 18 2.17 -10.40 5.72
C ASN A 18 1.08 -11.33 6.29
N VAL A 19 0.88 -11.31 7.62
CA VAL A 19 -0.27 -11.96 8.28
C VAL A 19 -1.57 -11.28 7.86
N GLY A 20 -1.65 -9.96 7.91
CA GLY A 20 -2.80 -9.17 7.44
C GLY A 20 -3.14 -9.48 5.99
N ALA A 21 -2.14 -9.54 5.11
CA ALA A 21 -2.34 -9.91 3.70
C ALA A 21 -2.93 -11.32 3.55
N SER A 22 -2.50 -12.26 4.38
CA SER A 22 -3.01 -13.64 4.37
C SER A 22 -4.42 -13.75 4.94
N LEU A 23 -4.74 -12.99 5.99
CA LEU A 23 -6.08 -12.88 6.58
C LEU A 23 -7.07 -12.27 5.60
N LEU A 24 -6.66 -11.19 4.92
CA LEU A 24 -7.46 -10.49 3.93
C LEU A 24 -7.74 -11.37 2.71
N ALA A 25 -6.76 -12.16 2.26
CA ALA A 25 -6.96 -13.17 1.21
C ALA A 25 -7.96 -14.28 1.62
N ARG A 26 -8.12 -14.53 2.93
CA ARG A 26 -9.12 -15.44 3.50
C ARG A 26 -10.45 -14.75 3.87
N ARG A 27 -10.55 -13.44 3.63
CA ARG A 27 -11.70 -12.58 3.96
C ARG A 27 -11.97 -12.40 5.46
N CYS A 28 -10.98 -12.66 6.30
CA CYS A 28 -11.02 -12.30 7.72
C CYS A 28 -10.66 -10.80 7.83
N TYR A 29 -11.60 -9.93 7.45
CA TYR A 29 -11.33 -8.50 7.24
C TYR A 29 -11.05 -7.75 8.55
N ASP A 30 -11.73 -8.11 9.63
CA ASP A 30 -11.54 -7.45 10.93
C ASP A 30 -10.17 -7.78 11.53
N GLU A 31 -9.78 -9.07 11.49
CA GLU A 31 -8.46 -9.52 11.94
C GLU A 31 -7.34 -8.99 11.03
N ALA A 32 -7.59 -8.91 9.71
CA ALA A 32 -6.64 -8.29 8.79
C ALA A 32 -6.44 -6.81 9.10
N LEU A 33 -7.53 -6.07 9.36
CA LEU A 33 -7.48 -4.67 9.73
C LEU A 33 -6.68 -4.47 11.03
N GLU A 34 -6.89 -5.33 12.03
CA GLU A 34 -6.11 -5.30 13.28
C GLU A 34 -4.62 -5.55 13.01
N ALA A 35 -4.27 -6.61 12.28
CA ALA A 35 -2.88 -6.93 11.96
C ALA A 35 -2.16 -5.81 11.18
N PHE A 36 -2.83 -5.16 10.22
CA PHE A 36 -2.24 -4.01 9.50
C PHE A 36 -2.13 -2.76 10.38
N THR A 37 -3.08 -2.55 11.29
CA THR A 37 -3.04 -1.45 12.27
C THR A 37 -1.84 -1.62 13.19
N ASP A 38 -1.63 -2.83 13.72
CA ASP A 38 -0.50 -3.16 14.59
C ASP A 38 0.83 -3.05 13.84
N ALA A 39 0.91 -3.54 12.60
CA ALA A 39 2.09 -3.37 11.75
C ALA A 39 2.47 -1.88 11.59
N THR A 40 1.48 -1.04 11.29
CA THR A 40 1.67 0.40 11.09
C THR A 40 2.07 1.09 12.39
N ALA A 41 1.47 0.70 13.52
CA ALA A 41 1.81 1.24 14.84
C ALA A 41 3.23 0.89 15.26
N ILE A 42 3.66 -0.36 15.07
CA ILE A 42 5.02 -0.81 15.39
C ILE A 42 6.05 -0.12 14.50
N MET A 43 5.78 -0.02 13.19
CA MET A 43 6.68 0.67 12.26
C MET A 43 6.83 2.15 12.62
N HIS A 44 5.74 2.80 13.01
CA HIS A 44 5.76 4.18 13.47
C HIS A 44 6.54 4.34 14.78
N ASP A 45 6.25 3.50 15.78
CA ASP A 45 6.92 3.52 17.08
C ASP A 45 8.43 3.30 16.95
N ALA A 46 8.85 2.41 16.05
CA ALA A 46 10.26 2.13 15.78
C ALA A 46 11.00 3.31 15.13
N SER A 47 10.28 4.22 14.47
CA SER A 47 10.87 5.45 13.90
C SER A 47 11.04 6.59 14.92
N MET A 48 10.53 6.42 16.14
CA MET A 48 10.62 7.43 17.20
C MET A 48 11.93 7.32 17.97
N CYS A 49 12.40 8.46 18.50
CA CYS A 49 13.60 8.50 19.34
C CYS A 49 13.43 7.73 20.66
N ASP A 50 12.19 7.64 21.17
CA ASP A 50 11.82 6.92 22.39
C ASP A 50 10.59 6.03 22.11
N PRO A 51 10.78 4.80 21.62
CA PRO A 51 9.69 3.89 21.32
C PRO A 51 8.92 3.49 22.58
N HIS A 52 7.59 3.54 22.51
CA HIS A 52 6.71 3.31 23.64
C HIS A 52 6.25 1.86 23.78
N LEU A 53 6.21 1.09 22.68
CA LEU A 53 5.81 -0.32 22.72
C LEU A 53 6.95 -1.16 23.28
N SER A 54 6.69 -2.02 24.27
CA SER A 54 7.70 -2.96 24.75
C SER A 54 7.88 -4.12 23.77
N LEU A 55 9.06 -4.73 23.75
CA LEU A 55 9.33 -5.92 22.94
C LEU A 55 8.41 -7.10 23.29
N GLU A 56 8.06 -7.24 24.57
CA GLU A 56 7.11 -8.25 25.05
C GLU A 56 5.70 -8.00 24.51
N ALA A 57 5.24 -6.74 24.48
CA ALA A 57 3.94 -6.39 23.91
C ALA A 57 3.89 -6.68 22.40
N ILE A 58 4.97 -6.38 21.67
CA ILE A 58 5.09 -6.71 20.25
C ILE A 58 5.04 -8.23 20.02
N ASN A 59 5.75 -9.01 20.84
CA ASN A 59 5.72 -10.46 20.72
C ASN A 59 4.33 -11.04 21.00
N GLY A 60 3.63 -10.54 22.03
CA GLY A 60 2.25 -10.94 22.30
C GLY A 60 1.29 -10.60 21.14
N THR A 61 1.51 -9.47 20.48
CA THR A 61 0.75 -9.06 19.29
C THR A 61 0.97 -10.00 18.10
N LEU A 62 2.23 -10.39 17.86
CA LEU A 62 2.59 -11.40 16.84
C LEU A 62 1.92 -12.74 17.14
N GLU A 63 2.05 -13.25 18.36
CA GLU A 63 1.47 -14.53 18.77
C GLU A 63 -0.05 -14.54 18.59
N LYS A 64 -0.74 -13.46 19.00
CA LYS A 64 -2.17 -13.27 18.78
C LYS A 64 -2.52 -13.34 17.28
N SER A 65 -1.86 -12.54 16.45
CA SER A 65 -2.15 -12.45 15.01
C SER A 65 -1.90 -13.78 14.27
N TYR A 66 -0.84 -14.50 14.65
CA TYR A 66 -0.58 -15.84 14.11
C TYR A 66 -1.64 -16.85 14.55
N HIS A 67 -2.09 -16.78 15.82
CA HIS A 67 -3.18 -17.60 16.30
C HIS A 67 -4.46 -17.35 15.52
N GLU A 68 -4.83 -16.09 15.27
CA GLU A 68 -5.99 -15.71 14.45
C GLU A 68 -5.87 -16.24 13.02
N LEU A 69 -4.71 -16.07 12.37
CA LEU A 69 -4.47 -16.63 11.04
C LEU A 69 -4.62 -18.15 11.00
N SER A 70 -4.19 -18.87 12.04
CA SER A 70 -4.34 -20.33 12.10
C SER A 70 -5.79 -20.80 12.25
N HIS A 71 -6.66 -19.99 12.87
CA HIS A 71 -8.06 -20.32 13.14
C HIS A 71 -9.05 -19.67 12.15
N CYS A 72 -8.62 -18.67 11.40
CA CYS A 72 -9.39 -18.02 10.34
C CYS A 72 -9.73 -19.04 9.24
N LYS A 73 -11.03 -19.35 9.12
CA LYS A 73 -11.58 -20.22 8.07
C LYS A 73 -11.85 -19.36 6.83
N PRO A 74 -11.31 -19.72 5.66
CA PRO A 74 -11.53 -18.94 4.45
C PRO A 74 -13.01 -18.91 4.09
N GLU A 75 -13.56 -17.71 3.91
CA GLU A 75 -14.92 -17.57 3.40
C GLU A 75 -14.93 -17.77 1.87
N THR A 76 -15.77 -18.70 1.39
CA THR A 76 -15.83 -19.07 -0.03
C THR A 76 -16.66 -18.12 -0.88
N LYS A 77 -17.44 -17.21 -0.28
CA LYS A 77 -18.32 -16.30 -1.02
C LYS A 77 -17.59 -14.99 -1.30
N ASN A 78 -17.33 -14.74 -2.58
CA ASN A 78 -16.90 -13.42 -3.03
C ASN A 78 -18.14 -12.52 -3.10
N ASN A 79 -18.16 -11.40 -2.36
CA ASN A 79 -19.20 -10.39 -2.50
C ASN A 79 -19.13 -9.66 -3.87
N GLY A 80 -18.17 -10.01 -4.72
CA GLY A 80 -18.12 -9.61 -6.13
C GLY A 80 -17.77 -8.14 -6.36
N PHE A 81 -17.64 -7.33 -5.31
CA PHE A 81 -17.36 -5.90 -5.39
C PHE A 81 -15.87 -5.56 -5.36
N VAL A 82 -15.06 -6.40 -4.71
CA VAL A 82 -13.62 -6.18 -4.54
C VAL A 82 -12.84 -7.37 -5.10
N ARG A 83 -11.89 -7.07 -5.98
CA ARG A 83 -10.93 -8.05 -6.54
C ARG A 83 -9.58 -7.82 -5.88
N PHE A 84 -9.02 -8.87 -5.29
CA PHE A 84 -7.70 -8.80 -4.65
C PHE A 84 -6.65 -9.45 -5.54
N ARG A 85 -5.51 -8.76 -5.67
CA ARG A 85 -4.27 -9.35 -6.16
C ARG A 85 -3.23 -9.21 -5.06
N VAL A 86 -2.71 -10.35 -4.58
CA VAL A 86 -1.57 -10.35 -3.67
C VAL A 86 -0.31 -10.35 -4.52
N ILE A 87 0.52 -9.34 -4.35
CA ILE A 87 1.76 -9.14 -5.13
C ILE A 87 2.95 -8.93 -4.20
N THR A 88 4.16 -9.05 -4.71
CA THR A 88 5.39 -8.68 -4.01
C THR A 88 5.91 -7.33 -4.50
N GLU A 89 6.94 -6.81 -3.82
CA GLU A 89 7.60 -5.55 -4.18
C GLU A 89 8.28 -5.59 -5.56
N ASN A 90 8.64 -6.79 -6.02
CA ASN A 90 9.25 -6.99 -7.33
C ASN A 90 8.21 -7.03 -8.46
N ASP A 91 6.94 -7.21 -8.12
CA ASP A 91 5.86 -7.39 -9.09
C ASP A 91 5.19 -6.06 -9.48
N PHE A 92 5.59 -4.91 -8.91
CA PHE A 92 4.90 -3.63 -9.12
C PHE A 92 4.83 -3.24 -10.60
N ALA A 93 5.97 -3.27 -11.29
CA ALA A 93 6.05 -2.88 -12.69
C ALA A 93 5.23 -3.81 -13.60
N ASP A 94 5.25 -5.11 -13.33
CA ASP A 94 4.51 -6.10 -14.14
C ASP A 94 3.00 -6.07 -13.83
N THR A 95 2.63 -5.75 -12.59
CA THR A 95 1.24 -5.52 -12.18
C THR A 95 0.63 -4.34 -12.91
N LEU A 96 1.36 -3.23 -13.06
CA LEU A 96 0.87 -2.10 -13.87
C LEU A 96 0.68 -2.46 -15.33
N LYS A 97 1.67 -3.11 -15.96
CA LYS A 97 1.57 -3.52 -17.38
C LYS A 97 0.36 -4.40 -17.64
N THR A 98 0.06 -5.32 -16.74
CA THR A 98 -1.12 -6.20 -16.87
C THR A 98 -2.42 -5.46 -16.56
N GLY A 99 -2.44 -4.60 -15.53
CA GLY A 99 -3.62 -3.83 -15.13
C GLY A 99 -4.10 -2.82 -16.17
N PHE A 100 -3.19 -2.19 -16.93
CA PHE A 100 -3.55 -1.32 -18.06
C PHE A 100 -4.17 -2.09 -19.24
N ASN A 101 -3.88 -3.38 -19.38
CA ASN A 101 -4.41 -4.19 -20.48
C ASN A 101 -5.75 -4.87 -20.13
N GLU A 102 -6.08 -5.01 -18.85
CA GLU A 102 -7.34 -5.62 -18.37
C GLU A 102 -8.53 -4.64 -18.37
N SER A 103 -8.34 -3.36 -18.72
CA SER A 103 -9.38 -2.31 -18.67
C SER A 103 -10.41 -2.36 -19.81
N ASP A 104 -10.26 -3.25 -20.80
CA ASP A 104 -11.14 -3.34 -21.97
C ASP A 104 -12.38 -4.24 -21.76
N ASP A 105 -12.49 -4.95 -20.63
CA ASP A 105 -13.67 -5.77 -20.31
C ASP A 105 -14.73 -4.96 -19.52
N SER A 106 -15.91 -4.76 -20.11
CA SER A 106 -16.97 -3.86 -19.60
C SER A 106 -17.55 -4.22 -18.23
N GLU A 107 -17.35 -5.45 -17.73
CA GLU A 107 -17.74 -5.86 -16.36
C GLU A 107 -16.64 -5.59 -15.31
N ALA A 108 -15.37 -5.46 -15.71
CA ALA A 108 -14.26 -5.16 -14.80
C ALA A 108 -14.26 -3.70 -14.31
N SER A 109 -14.92 -2.81 -15.07
CA SER A 109 -15.04 -1.38 -14.78
C SER A 109 -15.74 -1.06 -13.44
N SER A 110 -16.66 -1.92 -12.98
CA SER A 110 -17.40 -1.68 -11.72
C SER A 110 -16.74 -2.28 -10.47
N GLN A 111 -15.73 -3.15 -10.61
CA GLN A 111 -15.06 -3.79 -9.48
C GLN A 111 -13.84 -2.98 -9.03
N LEU A 112 -13.75 -2.74 -7.72
CA LEU A 112 -12.55 -2.13 -7.14
C LEU A 112 -11.45 -3.19 -7.05
N SER A 113 -10.39 -3.02 -7.83
CA SER A 113 -9.23 -3.90 -7.79
C SER A 113 -8.21 -3.36 -6.80
N LEU A 114 -7.90 -4.14 -5.77
CA LEU A 114 -6.96 -3.80 -4.72
C LEU A 114 -5.71 -4.67 -4.83
N ASN A 115 -4.56 -4.02 -4.79
CA ASN A 115 -3.26 -4.68 -4.73
C ASN A 115 -2.80 -4.71 -3.27
N VAL A 116 -2.72 -5.92 -2.71
CA VAL A 116 -2.20 -6.15 -1.36
C VAL A 116 -0.77 -6.66 -1.48
N ILE A 117 0.16 -5.96 -0.84
CA ILE A 117 1.57 -6.14 -1.11
C ILE A 117 2.22 -6.92 0.04
N ARG A 118 2.80 -8.07 -0.26
CA ARG A 118 3.66 -8.81 0.66
C ARG A 118 5.09 -8.31 0.53
N ILE A 119 5.73 -8.11 1.67
CA ILE A 119 7.15 -7.70 1.74
C ILE A 119 7.97 -8.96 1.97
N GLU A 120 8.95 -9.20 1.10
CA GLU A 120 9.84 -10.35 1.20
C GLU A 120 11.08 -9.99 2.02
N LEU A 121 11.20 -10.61 3.19
CA LEU A 121 12.36 -10.43 4.06
C LEU A 121 13.55 -11.23 3.51
N SER A 122 14.60 -10.52 3.13
CA SER A 122 15.92 -11.08 2.88
C SER A 122 16.95 -10.45 3.82
N GLU A 123 18.14 -11.06 4.00
CA GLU A 123 19.21 -10.46 4.82
C GLU A 123 19.60 -9.06 4.33
N THR A 124 19.55 -8.83 3.01
CA THR A 124 19.77 -7.51 2.41
C THR A 124 18.61 -6.57 2.74
N THR A 125 17.36 -7.01 2.62
CA THR A 125 16.17 -6.21 2.98
C THR A 125 16.19 -5.79 4.44
N ILE A 126 16.60 -6.67 5.36
CA ILE A 126 16.68 -6.34 6.79
C ILE A 126 17.77 -5.29 7.04
N ARG A 127 18.96 -5.47 6.47
CA ARG A 127 20.07 -4.52 6.65
C ARG A 127 19.78 -3.17 6.00
N GLU A 128 19.17 -3.18 4.83
CA GLU A 128 18.75 -1.98 4.13
C GLU A 128 17.60 -1.30 4.86
N GLY A 129 16.51 -2.00 5.18
CA GLY A 129 15.39 -1.49 5.97
C GLY A 129 15.80 -0.92 7.33
N MET A 130 16.83 -1.49 7.96
CA MET A 130 17.46 -0.95 9.17
C MET A 130 18.18 0.39 8.97
N ALA A 131 18.85 0.58 7.84
CA ALA A 131 19.42 1.88 7.46
C ALA A 131 18.33 2.85 6.99
N TYR A 132 17.15 2.31 6.64
CA TYR A 132 16.18 2.93 5.78
C TYR A 132 14.76 2.60 6.21
N PHE A 133 14.30 3.28 7.27
CA PHE A 133 12.91 3.73 7.35
C PHE A 133 12.55 4.67 6.18
N ARG A 134 12.92 4.32 4.94
CA ARG A 134 12.91 5.13 3.72
C ARG A 134 11.51 5.25 3.15
N GLY A 135 10.47 5.25 3.97
CA GLY A 135 9.10 5.54 3.53
C GLY A 135 8.43 4.49 2.63
N THR A 136 9.14 3.68 1.83
CA THR A 136 8.53 2.70 0.90
C THR A 136 7.74 1.63 1.65
N GLU A 137 8.37 0.94 2.59
CA GLU A 137 7.68 -0.09 3.40
C GLU A 137 6.55 0.52 4.21
N ARG A 138 6.76 1.72 4.76
CA ARG A 138 5.69 2.45 5.46
C ARG A 138 4.51 2.74 4.52
N SER A 139 4.78 3.09 3.26
CA SER A 139 3.77 3.31 2.23
C SER A 139 3.06 2.02 1.84
N ILE A 140 3.78 0.89 1.81
CA ILE A 140 3.19 -0.45 1.62
C ILE A 140 2.24 -0.79 2.78
N LEU A 141 2.67 -0.59 4.02
CA LEU A 141 1.85 -0.85 5.21
C LEU A 141 0.58 0.02 5.18
N LEU A 142 0.70 1.30 4.84
CA LEU A 142 -0.44 2.21 4.71
C LEU A 142 -1.38 1.83 3.55
N ASN A 143 -0.84 1.43 2.40
CA ASN A 143 -1.63 0.93 1.27
C ASN A 143 -2.43 -0.31 1.67
N ASN A 144 -1.80 -1.27 2.35
CA ASN A 144 -2.47 -2.49 2.77
C ASN A 144 -3.50 -2.23 3.87
N LEU A 145 -3.22 -1.31 4.80
CA LEU A 145 -4.19 -0.83 5.78
C LEU A 145 -5.40 -0.17 5.08
N ALA A 146 -5.17 0.67 4.07
CA ALA A 146 -6.23 1.24 3.26
C ALA A 146 -7.08 0.15 2.58
N ALA A 147 -6.44 -0.87 2.00
CA ALA A 147 -7.13 -1.99 1.39
C ALA A 147 -8.05 -2.69 2.40
N SER A 148 -7.60 -2.91 3.64
CA SER A 148 -8.45 -3.51 4.69
C SER A 148 -9.65 -2.63 5.07
N TYR A 149 -9.46 -1.31 5.19
CA TYR A 149 -10.58 -0.39 5.43
C TYR A 149 -11.62 -0.43 4.30
N ILE A 150 -11.18 -0.49 3.05
CA ILE A 150 -12.07 -0.65 1.90
C ILE A 150 -12.86 -1.94 2.01
N CYS A 151 -12.23 -3.06 2.38
CA CYS A 151 -12.90 -4.34 2.57
C CYS A 151 -14.03 -4.23 3.61
N VAL A 152 -13.70 -3.71 4.79
CA VAL A 152 -14.66 -3.53 5.89
C VAL A 152 -15.80 -2.59 5.48
N ALA A 153 -15.50 -1.54 4.70
CA ALA A 153 -16.52 -0.66 4.15
C ALA A 153 -17.50 -1.41 3.24
N THR A 154 -16.99 -2.27 2.34
CA THR A 154 -17.83 -3.02 1.40
C THR A 154 -18.70 -4.11 2.04
N THR A 155 -18.34 -4.56 3.24
CA THR A 155 -19.16 -5.51 4.02
C THR A 155 -20.09 -4.83 5.01
N SER A 156 -19.97 -3.52 5.20
CA SER A 156 -20.79 -2.80 6.17
C SER A 156 -22.22 -2.61 5.68
N ALA A 157 -23.19 -3.01 6.51
CA ALA A 157 -24.62 -2.81 6.22
C ALA A 157 -25.06 -1.34 6.38
N LEU A 158 -24.27 -0.52 7.07
CA LEU A 158 -24.62 0.86 7.42
C LEU A 158 -23.84 1.84 6.54
N SER A 159 -24.54 2.59 5.68
CA SER A 159 -23.93 3.52 4.72
C SER A 159 -22.95 4.52 5.35
N HIS A 160 -23.27 5.07 6.52
CA HIS A 160 -22.40 6.04 7.19
C HIS A 160 -21.12 5.41 7.78
N VAL A 161 -21.17 4.13 8.16
CA VAL A 161 -20.00 3.39 8.64
C VAL A 161 -19.10 3.05 7.46
N ALA A 162 -19.68 2.60 6.34
CA ALA A 162 -18.94 2.37 5.10
C ALA A 162 -18.22 3.63 4.63
N GLU A 163 -18.92 4.77 4.59
CA GLU A 163 -18.34 6.07 4.19
C GLU A 163 -17.17 6.48 5.09
N ARG A 164 -17.29 6.28 6.41
CA ARG A 164 -16.19 6.55 7.35
C ARG A 164 -14.96 5.69 7.08
N TYR A 165 -15.13 4.40 6.80
CA TYR A 165 -14.02 3.52 6.47
C TYR A 165 -13.37 3.87 5.12
N LEU A 166 -14.16 4.23 4.11
CA LEU A 166 -13.62 4.73 2.84
C LEU A 166 -12.82 6.03 3.04
N ALA A 167 -13.28 6.94 3.91
CA ALA A 167 -12.54 8.16 4.23
C ALA A 167 -11.20 7.86 4.93
N LEU A 168 -11.17 6.89 5.85
CA LEU A 168 -9.93 6.43 6.48
C LEU A 168 -8.99 5.79 5.46
N ALA A 169 -9.51 4.96 4.55
CA ALA A 169 -8.70 4.37 3.48
C ALA A 169 -8.06 5.44 2.60
N TYR A 170 -8.84 6.46 2.20
CA TYR A 170 -8.35 7.58 1.41
C TYR A 170 -7.21 8.33 2.14
N GLN A 171 -7.37 8.60 3.44
CA GLN A 171 -6.32 9.25 4.24
C GLN A 171 -5.04 8.41 4.32
N MET A 172 -5.15 7.09 4.46
CA MET A 172 -3.98 6.21 4.49
C MET A 172 -3.23 6.21 3.15
N LEU A 173 -3.96 6.23 2.03
CA LEU A 173 -3.37 6.33 0.69
C LEU A 173 -2.70 7.69 0.46
N GLN A 174 -3.30 8.80 0.91
CA GLN A 174 -2.66 10.11 0.85
C GLN A 174 -1.34 10.15 1.65
N LEU A 175 -1.34 9.57 2.85
CA LEU A 175 -0.13 9.48 3.66
C LEU A 175 0.93 8.57 3.01
N ALA A 176 0.51 7.49 2.35
CA ALA A 176 1.41 6.64 1.57
C ALA A 176 2.05 7.43 0.40
N CYS A 177 1.26 8.21 -0.36
CA CYS A 177 1.79 9.10 -1.40
C CYS A 177 2.79 10.11 -0.83
N SER A 178 2.45 10.82 0.24
CA SER A 178 3.35 11.82 0.85
C SER A 178 4.68 11.21 1.32
N ASN A 179 4.63 9.98 1.87
CA ASN A 179 5.84 9.25 2.19
C ASN A 179 6.66 8.95 0.93
N LEU A 180 6.06 8.41 -0.13
CA LEU A 180 6.73 8.11 -1.41
C LEU A 180 7.36 9.33 -2.07
N GLU A 181 6.77 10.51 -1.93
CA GLU A 181 7.36 11.77 -2.42
C GLU A 181 8.71 12.04 -1.74
N SER A 182 8.74 11.89 -0.41
CA SER A 182 9.98 12.05 0.37
C SER A 182 11.03 11.00 -0.02
N VAL A 183 10.61 9.75 -0.28
CA VAL A 183 11.51 8.69 -0.78
C VAL A 183 12.07 9.07 -2.14
N CYS A 184 11.21 9.53 -3.03
CA CYS A 184 11.56 9.92 -4.37
C CYS A 184 12.63 11.00 -4.34
N GLN A 185 12.39 12.11 -3.66
CA GLN A 185 13.35 13.22 -3.52
C GLN A 185 14.72 12.73 -3.02
N TYR A 186 14.72 11.89 -1.99
CA TYR A 186 15.96 11.32 -1.45
C TYR A 186 16.69 10.42 -2.47
N SER A 187 15.98 9.51 -3.13
CA SER A 187 16.56 8.61 -4.12
C SER A 187 17.17 9.37 -5.29
N CYS A 188 16.59 10.52 -5.65
CA CYS A 188 17.08 11.40 -6.70
C CYS A 188 18.39 12.07 -6.33
N ILE A 189 18.46 12.64 -5.12
CA ILE A 189 19.69 13.25 -4.57
C ILE A 189 20.84 12.24 -4.55
N ASN A 190 20.54 10.95 -4.30
CA ASN A 190 21.54 9.89 -4.23
C ASN A 190 21.76 9.12 -5.55
N GLY A 191 21.15 9.55 -6.65
CA GLY A 191 21.33 8.94 -7.97
C GLY A 191 20.81 7.51 -8.11
N GLN A 192 19.83 7.09 -7.29
CA GLN A 192 19.26 5.74 -7.28
C GLN A 192 18.17 5.56 -8.37
N LYS A 193 18.57 5.73 -9.64
CA LYS A 193 17.64 5.73 -10.78
C LYS A 193 16.87 4.41 -10.97
N ASP A 194 17.54 3.29 -10.75
CA ASP A 194 16.91 1.97 -10.93
C ASP A 194 15.78 1.74 -9.91
N GLU A 195 16.03 2.06 -8.63
CA GLU A 195 15.04 1.95 -7.55
C GLU A 195 13.79 2.81 -7.81
N LEU A 196 14.02 4.04 -8.30
CA LEU A 196 12.96 4.96 -8.70
C LEU A 196 12.10 4.35 -9.80
N ARG A 197 12.75 3.77 -10.83
CA ARG A 197 12.10 3.25 -12.03
C ARG A 197 11.35 1.94 -11.79
N THR A 198 11.94 1.01 -11.04
CA THR A 198 11.39 -0.35 -10.91
C THR A 198 10.45 -0.52 -9.72
N ARG A 199 10.60 0.31 -8.67
CA ARG A 199 9.82 0.17 -7.44
C ARG A 199 8.97 1.41 -7.12
N ILE A 200 9.59 2.58 -6.97
CA ILE A 200 8.90 3.77 -6.44
C ILE A 200 7.82 4.27 -7.41
N LEU A 201 8.18 4.54 -8.67
CA LEU A 201 7.22 5.02 -9.67
C LEU A 201 6.05 4.04 -9.88
N PRO A 202 6.31 2.73 -10.12
CA PRO A 202 5.22 1.78 -10.27
C PRO A 202 4.29 1.73 -9.06
N PHE A 203 4.84 1.75 -7.85
CA PHE A 203 4.02 1.69 -6.64
C PHE A 203 3.18 2.95 -6.44
N THR A 204 3.76 4.12 -6.68
CA THR A 204 3.03 5.40 -6.68
C THR A 204 1.82 5.36 -7.59
N LEU A 205 1.98 4.88 -8.83
CA LEU A 205 0.88 4.80 -9.79
C LEU A 205 -0.24 3.87 -9.31
N LEU A 206 0.09 2.77 -8.63
CA LEU A 206 -0.91 1.88 -8.01
C LEU A 206 -1.72 2.61 -6.93
N ILE A 207 -1.09 3.45 -6.10
CA ILE A 207 -1.76 4.23 -5.06
C ILE A 207 -2.63 5.33 -5.68
N LEU A 208 -2.11 6.07 -6.67
CA LEU A 208 -2.86 7.11 -7.37
C LEU A 208 -4.11 6.53 -8.05
N GLN A 209 -4.00 5.36 -8.67
CA GLN A 209 -5.16 4.66 -9.23
C GLN A 209 -6.21 4.31 -8.17
N ALA A 210 -5.80 3.94 -6.96
CA ALA A 210 -6.73 3.68 -5.86
C ALA A 210 -7.40 4.97 -5.35
N LEU A 211 -6.65 6.06 -5.25
CA LEU A 211 -7.18 7.38 -4.88
C LEU A 211 -8.21 7.89 -5.90
N ASP A 212 -7.91 7.78 -7.19
CA ASP A 212 -8.80 8.15 -8.30
C ASP A 212 -10.15 7.43 -8.20
N ARG A 213 -10.13 6.13 -7.91
CA ARG A 213 -11.36 5.33 -7.77
C ARG A 213 -12.16 5.65 -6.50
N LEU A 214 -11.51 6.09 -5.43
CA LEU A 214 -12.17 6.42 -4.16
C LEU A 214 -12.72 7.85 -4.12
N ALA A 215 -12.09 8.80 -4.80
CA ALA A 215 -12.47 10.21 -4.74
C ALA A 215 -13.96 10.46 -5.14
N PRO A 216 -14.50 9.86 -6.22
CA PRO A 216 -15.92 9.99 -6.56
C PRO A 216 -16.85 9.40 -5.49
N ALA A 217 -16.48 8.25 -4.91
CA ALA A 217 -17.27 7.60 -3.87
C ALA A 217 -17.39 8.46 -2.61
N LEU A 218 -16.37 9.27 -2.31
CA LEU A 218 -16.32 10.19 -1.18
C LEU A 218 -16.77 11.63 -1.54
N ARG A 219 -17.17 11.87 -2.79
CA ARG A 219 -17.53 13.20 -3.31
C ARG A 219 -16.42 14.24 -3.07
N ILE A 220 -15.17 13.81 -3.16
CA ILE A 220 -14.02 14.70 -3.03
C ILE A 220 -13.98 15.58 -4.28
N PRO A 221 -13.90 16.91 -4.14
CA PRO A 221 -13.86 17.82 -5.28
C PRO A 221 -12.61 17.55 -6.12
N TYR A 222 -12.77 17.62 -7.45
CA TYR A 222 -11.74 17.29 -8.43
C TYR A 222 -10.44 18.08 -8.19
N ASP A 223 -10.54 19.36 -7.83
CA ASP A 223 -9.39 20.24 -7.55
C ASP A 223 -8.46 19.69 -6.44
N ALA A 224 -9.03 19.00 -5.44
CA ALA A 224 -8.24 18.41 -4.36
C ALA A 224 -7.48 17.17 -4.82
N PHE A 225 -8.03 16.42 -5.78
CA PHE A 225 -7.37 15.26 -6.40
C PHE A 225 -6.33 15.70 -7.44
N GLU A 226 -6.63 16.75 -8.20
CA GLU A 226 -5.73 17.37 -9.16
C GLU A 226 -4.44 17.85 -8.47
N HIS A 227 -4.52 18.44 -7.28
CA HIS A 227 -3.31 18.82 -6.53
C HIS A 227 -2.35 17.65 -6.24
N TYR A 228 -2.87 16.49 -5.80
CA TYR A 228 -2.02 15.32 -5.54
C TYR A 228 -1.49 14.69 -6.83
N THR A 229 -2.32 14.68 -7.87
CA THR A 229 -1.96 14.10 -9.17
C THR A 229 -0.93 14.97 -9.88
N THR A 230 -1.09 16.29 -9.89
CA THR A 230 -0.16 17.24 -10.51
C THR A 230 1.17 17.27 -9.78
N VAL A 231 1.20 17.34 -8.45
CA VAL A 231 2.48 17.32 -7.71
C VAL A 231 3.26 16.02 -7.96
N PHE A 232 2.57 14.88 -8.01
CA PHE A 232 3.25 13.63 -8.32
C PHE A 232 3.61 13.50 -9.80
N LEU A 233 2.78 13.96 -10.72
CA LEU A 233 3.08 13.95 -12.14
C LEU A 233 4.21 14.91 -12.48
N ASP A 234 4.32 16.08 -11.85
CA ASP A 234 5.43 17.01 -12.02
C ASP A 234 6.75 16.37 -11.56
N VAL A 235 6.73 15.71 -10.40
CA VAL A 235 7.86 14.90 -9.91
C VAL A 235 8.18 13.80 -10.91
N LEU A 236 7.19 13.10 -11.46
CA LEU A 236 7.40 12.04 -12.45
C LEU A 236 7.85 12.54 -13.82
N GLU A 237 7.38 13.70 -14.29
CA GLU A 237 7.76 14.35 -15.55
C GLU A 237 9.21 14.79 -15.53
N GLU A 238 9.67 15.38 -14.41
CA GLU A 238 11.08 15.74 -14.21
C GLU A 238 12.00 14.50 -14.30
N PHE A 239 11.50 13.30 -13.99
CA PHE A 239 12.23 12.03 -14.17
C PHE A 239 12.06 11.39 -15.55
N LEU A 240 10.89 11.52 -16.17
CA LEU A 240 10.55 10.84 -17.43
C LEU A 240 11.06 11.59 -18.67
N GLU A 241 11.36 12.89 -18.56
CA GLU A 241 12.14 13.63 -19.57
C GLU A 241 13.58 13.08 -19.75
N VAL A 242 14.08 12.29 -18.79
CA VAL A 242 15.46 11.76 -18.80
C VAL A 242 15.59 10.39 -19.49
N ASP A 243 14.50 9.66 -19.78
CA ASP A 243 14.62 8.23 -20.15
C ASP A 243 13.64 7.70 -21.22
N ASP A 244 13.15 8.53 -22.15
CA ASP A 244 12.35 8.19 -23.38
C ASP A 244 11.07 7.31 -23.18
N MET A 245 10.78 6.91 -21.93
CA MET A 245 9.75 5.92 -21.58
C MET A 245 8.32 6.47 -21.65
N TYR A 246 8.17 7.79 -21.47
CA TYR A 246 6.89 8.51 -21.51
C TYR A 246 6.14 8.33 -22.85
N SER A 247 6.89 8.08 -23.93
CA SER A 247 6.34 7.89 -25.27
C SER A 247 5.46 6.64 -25.42
N SER A 248 5.59 5.64 -24.55
CA SER A 248 4.85 4.37 -24.65
C SER A 248 3.55 4.36 -23.83
N CYS A 249 3.54 4.98 -22.65
CA CYS A 249 2.40 4.92 -21.72
C CYS A 249 1.28 5.91 -22.11
N LEU A 250 1.64 7.14 -22.52
CA LEU A 250 0.66 8.17 -22.93
C LEU A 250 0.05 7.93 -24.31
N ARG A 251 0.73 7.19 -25.20
CA ARG A 251 0.14 6.83 -26.51
C ARG A 251 -1.05 5.89 -26.39
N SER A 252 -1.18 5.17 -25.26
CA SER A 252 -2.34 4.32 -24.98
C SER A 252 -3.55 5.10 -24.47
N THR A 253 -3.33 6.18 -23.72
CA THR A 253 -4.42 7.00 -23.16
C THR A 253 -4.89 8.09 -24.12
N ALA A 254 -4.00 8.66 -24.94
CA ALA A 254 -4.38 9.64 -25.96
C ALA A 254 -5.08 9.04 -27.19
N ALA A 255 -5.03 7.72 -27.39
CA ALA A 255 -5.76 7.03 -28.46
C ALA A 255 -7.21 6.66 -28.06
N ALA A 256 -7.60 6.89 -26.81
CA ALA A 256 -8.90 6.52 -26.25
C ALA A 256 -9.78 7.74 -25.84
N ALA A 257 -9.36 8.96 -26.20
CA ALA A 257 -10.14 10.21 -26.08
C ALA A 257 -10.41 10.80 -27.46
#